data_AF-A0AAI9R8V6-F1
#
_entry.id   AF-A0AAI9R8V6-F1
#
_cell.length_a   1.000
_cell.length_b   1.000
_cell.length_c   1.000
_cell.angle_alpha   90.00
_cell.angle_beta   90.00
_cell.angle_gamma   90.00
#
_symmetry.space_group_name_H-M   'P 1'
#
loop_
_entity.id
_entity.type
_entity.pdbx_description
1 polymer ?
#
loop_
_entity_poly.entity_id
_entity_poly.type
_entity_poly.pdbx_seq_one_letter_code
_entity_poly.pdbx_strand_id
1 'polypeptide(L)'
;MSSRPQQRLALLLVMLMLTLPWSAMSSNNLEDRDDDNRATPKAWGASGSNDTGWISLDAIGADPANGTMAYADLFMDFAPGALLDNLTFEISCDGSDGYWANEPQ
;
A
#
# COMPACT_ATOMS: atom_id res chain seq x y z
N MET A 1 -12.43 -23.08 -60.09
CA MET A 1 -11.43 -23.32 -59.03
C MET A 1 -12.11 -23.23 -57.68
N SER A 2 -11.78 -24.12 -56.75
CA SER A 2 -12.55 -24.53 -55.57
C SER A 2 -12.80 -23.43 -54.51
N SER A 3 -14.05 -22.98 -54.35
CA SER A 3 -14.54 -22.14 -53.22
C SER A 3 -14.94 -22.95 -51.98
N ARG A 4 -14.81 -24.28 -52.06
CA ARG A 4 -15.19 -25.24 -51.01
C ARG A 4 -14.52 -25.00 -49.64
N PRO A 5 -13.23 -24.62 -49.51
CA PRO A 5 -12.62 -24.46 -48.18
C PRO A 5 -13.10 -23.19 -47.47
N GLN A 6 -13.28 -22.08 -48.20
CA GLN A 6 -13.76 -20.81 -47.62
C GLN A 6 -15.22 -20.91 -47.17
N GLN A 7 -16.07 -21.60 -47.93
CA GLN A 7 -17.45 -21.86 -47.52
C GLN A 7 -17.53 -22.76 -46.28
N ARG A 8 -16.66 -23.76 -46.17
CA ARG A 8 -16.59 -24.64 -44.98
C ARG A 8 -16.12 -23.88 -43.74
N LEU A 9 -15.14 -23.00 -43.89
CA LEU A 9 -14.65 -22.12 -42.82
C LEU A 9 -15.71 -21.12 -42.36
N ALA A 10 -16.45 -20.53 -43.31
CA ALA A 10 -17.54 -19.61 -42.99
C ALA A 10 -18.66 -20.33 -42.23
N LEU A 11 -19.04 -21.54 -42.66
CA LEU A 11 -20.06 -22.34 -41.97
C LEU A 11 -19.62 -22.73 -40.56
N LEU A 12 -18.34 -23.12 -40.39
CA LEU A 12 -17.76 -23.43 -39.08
C LEU A 12 -17.76 -22.21 -38.16
N LEU A 13 -17.43 -21.02 -38.68
CA LEU A 13 -17.37 -19.79 -37.91
C LEU A 13 -18.78 -19.31 -37.50
N VAL A 14 -19.77 -19.48 -38.37
CA VAL A 14 -21.18 -19.21 -38.04
C VAL A 14 -21.69 -20.19 -36.97
N MET A 15 -21.35 -21.48 -37.08
CA MET A 15 -21.73 -22.47 -36.06
C MET A 15 -21.07 -22.16 -34.71
N LEU A 16 -19.81 -21.70 -34.74
CA LEU A 16 -19.09 -21.27 -33.54
C LEU A 16 -19.78 -20.06 -32.91
N MET A 17 -20.11 -19.03 -33.69
CA MET A 17 -20.82 -17.83 -33.19
C MET A 17 -22.19 -18.15 -32.57
N LEU A 18 -22.91 -19.15 -33.09
CA LEU A 18 -24.22 -19.56 -32.57
C LEU A 18 -24.11 -20.40 -31.28
N THR A 19 -23.00 -21.11 -31.07
CA THR A 19 -22.83 -22.04 -29.93
C THR A 19 -22.04 -21.45 -28.77
N LEU A 20 -21.24 -20.40 -28.98
CA LEU A 20 -20.49 -19.67 -27.96
C LEU A 20 -21.33 -19.10 -26.80
N PRO A 21 -22.56 -18.58 -27.01
CA PRO A 21 -23.38 -18.06 -25.90
C PRO A 21 -23.73 -19.14 -24.87
N TRP A 22 -23.82 -20.41 -25.31
CA TRP A 22 -24.18 -21.54 -24.45
C TRP A 22 -22.98 -22.08 -23.66
N SER A 23 -21.74 -21.89 -24.15
CA SER A 23 -20.53 -22.31 -23.41
C SER A 23 -20.22 -21.40 -22.21
N ALA A 24 -20.66 -20.14 -22.25
CA ALA A 24 -20.48 -19.18 -21.15
C ALA A 24 -21.37 -19.52 -19.92
N MET A 25 -22.44 -20.29 -20.09
CA MET A 25 -23.28 -20.75 -18.96
C MET A 25 -22.71 -21.97 -18.22
N SER A 26 -21.63 -22.58 -18.72
CA SER A 26 -20.98 -23.76 -18.12
C SER A 26 -19.67 -23.43 -17.40
N SER A 27 -19.47 -22.20 -16.92
CA SER A 27 -18.36 -21.88 -16.01
C SER A 27 -18.84 -21.95 -14.55
N ASN A 28 -18.98 -23.16 -14.01
CA ASN A 28 -19.32 -23.38 -12.60
C ASN A 28 -18.10 -23.52 -11.67
N ASN A 29 -16.89 -23.18 -12.11
CA ASN A 29 -15.69 -23.24 -11.26
C ASN A 29 -14.66 -22.18 -11.67
N LEU A 30 -14.96 -20.93 -11.38
CA LEU A 30 -13.90 -20.00 -10.98
C LEU A 30 -14.11 -19.84 -9.48
N GLU A 31 -13.45 -20.70 -8.70
CA GLU A 31 -13.22 -20.43 -7.29
C GLU A 31 -12.65 -19.01 -7.22
N ASP A 32 -13.39 -18.15 -6.54
CA ASP A 32 -12.97 -16.83 -6.11
C ASP A 32 -11.80 -17.05 -5.17
N ARG A 33 -10.62 -17.24 -5.76
CA ARG A 33 -9.37 -17.07 -5.06
C ARG A 33 -9.32 -15.57 -4.86
N ASP A 34 -9.80 -15.14 -3.69
CA ASP A 34 -9.49 -13.86 -3.07
C ASP A 34 -7.96 -13.75 -2.99
N ASP A 35 -7.31 -13.50 -4.14
CA ASP A 35 -6.00 -12.92 -4.17
C ASP A 35 -6.21 -11.53 -3.59
N ASP A 36 -5.81 -11.41 -2.32
CA ASP A 36 -5.60 -10.22 -1.50
C ASP A 36 -4.62 -9.21 -2.17
N ASN A 37 -4.74 -8.99 -3.48
CA ASN A 37 -3.99 -8.02 -4.25
C ASN A 37 -4.73 -6.67 -4.30
N ARG A 38 -5.59 -6.39 -3.32
CA ARG A 38 -5.99 -5.01 -3.01
C ARG A 38 -4.82 -4.35 -2.28
N ALA A 39 -3.70 -4.18 -2.99
CA ALA A 39 -2.84 -3.03 -2.77
C ALA A 39 -3.70 -1.81 -3.09
N THR A 40 -4.54 -1.39 -2.12
CA THR A 40 -5.19 -0.09 -2.19
C THR A 40 -4.04 0.90 -2.33
N PRO A 41 -3.88 1.55 -3.50
CA PRO A 41 -2.78 2.47 -3.68
C PRO A 41 -3.01 3.54 -2.61
N LYS A 42 -2.04 3.69 -1.70
CA LYS A 42 -2.08 4.77 -0.70
C LYS A 42 -2.20 6.06 -1.51
N ALA A 43 -3.40 6.63 -1.52
CA ALA A 43 -3.70 7.80 -2.33
C ALA A 43 -3.19 9.02 -1.57
N TRP A 44 -2.20 9.69 -2.16
CA TRP A 44 -1.60 10.89 -1.58
C TRP A 44 -2.28 12.14 -2.16
N GLY A 45 -2.54 13.13 -1.33
CA GLY A 45 -2.97 14.46 -1.79
C GLY A 45 -1.82 15.17 -2.53
N ALA A 46 -2.16 16.09 -3.44
CA ALA A 46 -1.17 16.87 -4.20
C ALA A 46 -0.31 17.79 -3.31
N SER A 47 -0.81 18.15 -2.13
CA SER A 47 -0.10 18.87 -1.07
C SER A 47 -0.82 18.64 0.27
N GLY A 48 -0.15 18.93 1.38
CA GLY A 48 -0.73 18.86 2.71
C GLY A 48 0.24 19.35 3.77
N SER A 49 -0.30 19.73 4.92
CA SER A 49 0.46 19.99 6.15
C SER A 49 0.12 18.89 7.15
N ASN A 50 1.14 18.36 7.83
CA ASN A 50 0.94 17.39 8.89
C ASN A 50 1.62 17.91 10.16
N ASP A 51 0.81 18.14 11.19
CA ASP A 51 1.28 18.36 12.55
C ASP A 51 1.03 17.06 13.31
N THR A 52 2.10 16.40 13.73
CA THR A 52 2.03 15.14 14.48
C THR A 52 1.79 15.37 15.97
N GLY A 53 1.92 16.59 16.46
CA GLY A 53 2.04 16.87 17.90
C GLY A 53 3.19 16.07 18.53
N TRP A 54 3.04 15.75 19.82
CA TRP A 54 4.01 14.93 20.56
C TRP A 54 3.89 13.45 20.22
N ILE A 55 5.02 12.85 19.86
CA ILE A 55 5.17 11.41 19.68
C ILE A 55 6.05 10.89 20.81
N SER A 56 5.58 9.88 21.53
CA SER A 56 6.39 9.18 22.54
C SER A 56 7.33 8.18 21.85
N LEU A 57 8.62 8.28 22.16
CA LEU A 57 9.67 7.39 21.67
C LEU A 57 10.26 6.65 22.87
N ASP A 58 10.11 5.33 22.89
CA ASP A 58 10.73 4.48 23.91
C ASP A 58 12.13 4.07 23.43
N ALA A 59 13.16 4.57 24.13
CA ALA A 59 14.55 4.38 23.73
C ALA A 59 15.12 3.10 24.37
N ILE A 60 15.62 2.19 23.53
CA ILE A 60 16.07 0.86 23.96
C ILE A 60 17.60 0.79 23.95
N GLY A 61 18.16 -0.02 24.86
CA GLY A 61 19.56 -0.44 24.81
C GLY A 61 20.56 0.46 25.55
N ALA A 62 20.08 1.39 26.40
CA ALA A 62 20.97 2.11 27.31
C ALA A 62 21.62 1.16 28.32
N ASP A 63 22.94 1.31 28.48
CA ASP A 63 23.70 0.65 29.54
C ASP A 63 24.60 1.67 30.23
N PRO A 64 24.23 2.16 31.43
CA PRO A 64 25.02 3.14 32.17
C PRO A 64 26.40 2.63 32.61
N ALA A 65 26.57 1.32 32.77
CA ALA A 65 27.85 0.74 33.20
C ALA A 65 28.85 0.65 32.04
N ASN A 66 28.36 0.46 30.82
CA ASN A 66 29.15 0.37 29.60
C ASN A 66 29.17 1.69 28.80
N GLY A 67 28.42 2.71 29.23
CA GLY A 67 28.32 4.00 28.55
C GLY A 67 27.55 3.93 27.22
N THR A 68 26.73 2.90 27.03
CA THR A 68 25.94 2.71 25.81
C THR A 68 24.72 3.64 25.84
N MET A 69 24.56 4.43 24.78
CA MET A 69 23.39 5.30 24.60
C MET A 69 22.17 4.48 24.14
N ALA A 70 20.97 4.89 24.54
CA ALA A 70 19.74 4.34 24.00
C ALA A 70 19.42 4.91 22.62
N TYR A 71 18.73 4.13 21.80
CA TYR A 71 18.28 4.53 20.46
C TYR A 71 16.77 4.34 20.33
N ALA A 72 16.15 5.24 19.56
CA ALA A 72 14.76 5.14 19.14
C ALA A 72 14.65 5.65 17.69
N ASP A 73 13.80 4.99 16.91
CA ASP A 73 13.58 5.33 15.50
C ASP A 73 12.15 5.85 15.30
N LEU A 74 12.01 6.95 14.55
CA LEU A 74 10.72 7.50 14.12
C LEU A 74 10.56 7.35 12.61
N PHE A 75 9.56 6.60 12.18
CA PHE A 75 9.24 6.42 10.75
C PHE A 75 8.02 7.24 10.35
N MET A 76 8.18 8.10 9.36
CA MET A 76 7.10 8.88 8.75
C MET A 76 7.01 8.56 7.27
N ASP A 77 5.79 8.26 6.81
CA ASP A 77 5.54 7.98 5.40
C ASP A 77 5.20 9.26 4.63
N PHE A 78 5.90 9.51 3.53
CA PHE A 78 5.61 10.60 2.61
C PHE A 78 5.28 10.07 1.21
N ALA A 79 4.56 10.87 0.44
CA ALA A 79 4.28 10.55 -0.96
C ALA A 79 5.60 10.48 -1.77
N PRO A 80 5.70 9.60 -2.79
CA PRO A 80 6.86 9.58 -3.67
C PRO A 80 7.10 10.95 -4.33
N GLY A 81 8.29 11.51 -4.19
CA GLY A 81 8.64 12.83 -4.72
C GLY A 81 8.09 14.01 -3.91
N ALA A 82 7.53 13.78 -2.72
CA ALA A 82 7.14 14.85 -1.81
C ALA A 82 8.36 15.69 -1.42
N LEU A 83 8.20 17.02 -1.46
CA LEU A 83 9.14 17.97 -0.91
C LEU A 83 8.62 18.40 0.46
N LEU A 84 9.47 18.25 1.48
CA LEU A 84 9.20 18.75 2.82
C LEU A 84 9.67 20.20 2.89
N ASP A 85 8.78 21.09 3.30
CA ASP A 85 9.08 22.49 3.56
C ASP A 85 8.57 22.86 4.95
N ASN A 86 9.26 23.78 5.62
CA ASN A 86 8.90 24.28 6.96
C ASN A 86 8.74 23.19 8.05
N LEU A 87 9.79 22.40 8.29
CA LEU A 87 9.83 21.39 9.36
C LEU A 87 10.32 21.99 10.69
N THR A 88 9.53 21.82 11.75
CA THR A 88 9.95 22.07 13.14
C THR A 88 10.03 20.74 13.89
N PHE A 89 11.08 20.57 14.69
CA PHE A 89 11.29 19.35 15.49
C PHE A 89 11.65 19.72 16.92
N GLU A 90 10.90 19.19 17.88
CA GLU A 90 11.14 19.35 19.30
C GLU A 90 11.33 17.98 19.96
N ILE A 91 12.34 17.87 20.83
CA ILE A 91 12.64 16.64 21.58
C ILE A 91 12.65 16.98 23.07
N SER A 92 11.83 16.28 23.84
CA SER A 92 11.99 16.18 25.29
C SER A 92 12.48 14.78 25.66
N CYS A 93 13.43 14.69 26.58
CA CYS A 93 13.95 13.42 27.09
C CYS A 93 13.71 13.36 28.59
N ASP A 94 12.97 12.36 29.06
CA ASP A 94 12.86 12.03 30.49
C ASP A 94 13.83 10.90 30.82
N GLY A 95 14.67 11.11 31.82
CA GLY A 95 15.54 10.08 32.39
C GLY A 95 15.00 9.51 33.71
N SER A 96 13.78 9.88 34.12
CA SER A 96 13.15 9.53 35.39
C SER A 96 11.82 8.79 35.20
N ASP A 97 11.20 8.32 36.30
CA ASP A 97 9.90 7.63 36.30
C ASP A 97 8.75 8.60 35.93
N GLY A 98 8.60 8.95 34.65
CA GLY A 98 7.53 9.84 34.20
C GLY A 98 7.59 10.22 32.72
N TYR A 99 6.48 10.78 32.23
CA TYR A 99 6.40 11.48 30.94
C TYR A 99 6.30 12.98 31.23
N TRP A 100 7.34 13.74 30.90
CA TRP A 100 7.30 15.21 30.83
C TRP A 100 7.39 15.67 29.36
N ALA A 101 6.28 16.17 28.83
CA ALA A 101 6.26 16.90 27.58
C ALA A 101 5.48 18.19 27.82
N ASN A 102 6.08 19.34 27.53
CA ASN A 102 5.37 20.62 27.54
C ASN A 102 4.58 20.74 26.23
N GLU A 103 3.46 21.45 26.21
CA GLU A 103 2.68 21.64 24.98
C GLU A 103 3.54 22.29 23.88
N PRO A 104 3.48 21.81 22.62
CA PRO A 104 4.29 22.38 21.55
C PRO A 104 3.88 23.85 21.35
N GLN A 105 4.85 24.76 21.28
CA GLN A 105 4.62 26.20 21.05
C GLN A 105 4.48 26.52 19.57
#